data_AF-A0A7X6UII7-F1
#
_entry.id   AF-A0A7X6UII7-F1
#
_cell.length_a   1.000
_cell.length_b   1.000
_cell.length_c   1.000
_cell.angle_alpha   90.00
_cell.angle_beta   90.00
_cell.angle_gamma   90.00
#
_symmetry.space_group_name_H-M   'P 1'
#
loop_
_entity.id
_entity.type
_entity.pdbx_description
1 polymer ?
#
loop_
_entity_poly.entity_id
_entity_poly.type
_entity_poly.pdbx_seq_one_letter_code
_entity_poly.pdbx_strand_id
1 'polypeptide(L)'
;MSFPDRSNPYGFNDFLEWRSKVDFYADDPFIQKAVKYYVGENWQAIDREAREISKKVSFRWSKMAEAIAWPEKRPYMMHYDGHRNR
;
A
#
# COMPACT_ATOMS: atom_id res chain seq x y z
N MET A 1 -36.73 18.79 18.00
CA MET A 1 -36.15 17.66 17.23
C MET A 1 -35.34 18.26 16.09
N SER A 2 -34.03 17.99 16.01
CA SER A 2 -33.20 18.46 14.88
C SER A 2 -33.40 17.53 13.68
N PHE A 3 -33.49 18.13 12.49
CA PHE A 3 -33.52 17.38 11.23
C PHE A 3 -32.15 16.78 10.91
N PRO A 4 -32.07 15.78 10.01
CA PRO A 4 -30.78 15.26 9.53
C PRO A 4 -30.00 16.37 8.84
N ASP A 5 -28.85 16.73 9.40
CA ASP A 5 -27.90 17.64 8.77
C ASP A 5 -27.08 16.87 7.71
N ARG A 6 -27.09 17.39 6.48
CA ARG A 6 -26.25 16.84 5.39
C ARG A 6 -24.77 17.16 5.59
N SER A 7 -24.45 18.14 6.43
CA SER A 7 -23.09 18.50 6.80
C SER A 7 -22.60 17.55 7.88
N ASN A 8 -22.05 16.41 7.45
CA ASN A 8 -21.30 15.54 8.35
C ASN A 8 -19.84 16.02 8.38
N PRO A 9 -19.34 16.58 9.50
CA PRO A 9 -17.95 16.99 9.61
C PRO A 9 -16.98 15.80 9.67
N TYR A 10 -17.49 14.58 9.90
CA TYR A 10 -16.69 13.36 9.91
C TYR A 10 -16.33 12.95 8.47
N GLY A 11 -15.03 12.99 8.16
CA GLY A 11 -14.45 12.53 6.92
C GLY A 11 -13.26 11.60 7.17
N PHE A 12 -12.95 10.75 6.19
CA PHE A 12 -11.81 9.83 6.26
C PHE A 12 -10.47 10.48 5.87
N ASN A 13 -10.47 11.75 5.48
CA ASN A 13 -9.31 12.41 4.90
C ASN A 13 -8.11 12.42 5.84
N ASP A 14 -8.30 12.77 7.12
CA ASP A 14 -7.22 12.82 8.11
C ASP A 14 -6.57 11.44 8.28
N PHE A 15 -7.39 10.39 8.33
CA PHE A 15 -6.91 9.02 8.39
C PHE A 15 -6.14 8.61 7.13
N LEU A 16 -6.66 8.96 5.94
CA LEU A 16 -6.01 8.64 4.67
C LEU A 16 -4.68 9.38 4.52
N GLU A 17 -4.62 10.64 4.96
CA GLU A 17 -3.40 11.44 4.94
C GLU A 17 -2.34 10.83 5.88
N TRP A 18 -2.72 10.51 7.12
CA TRP A 18 -1.84 9.80 8.05
C TRP A 18 -1.35 8.48 7.46
N ARG A 19 -2.27 7.63 7.00
CA ARG A 19 -1.95 6.30 6.44
C ARG A 19 -0.97 6.40 5.27
N SER A 20 -1.09 7.43 4.43
CA SER A 20 -0.23 7.61 3.24
C SER A 20 1.25 7.87 3.58
N LYS A 21 1.55 8.19 4.85
CA LYS A 21 2.89 8.52 5.35
C LYS A 21 3.54 7.37 6.12
N VAL A 22 2.80 6.29 6.41
CA VAL A 22 3.29 5.15 7.21
C VAL A 22 4.19 4.24 6.37
N ASP A 23 5.38 3.94 6.89
CA ASP A 23 6.28 2.92 6.38
C ASP A 23 5.97 1.57 7.06
N PHE A 24 5.56 0.58 6.28
CA PHE A 24 5.05 -0.70 6.78
C PHE A 24 6.05 -1.53 7.59
N TYR A 25 7.36 -1.29 7.44
CA TYR A 25 8.40 -1.99 8.19
C TYR A 25 9.07 -1.09 9.21
N ALA A 26 9.45 0.14 8.83
CA ALA A 26 10.19 1.04 9.68
C ALA A 26 9.36 1.56 10.87
N ASP A 27 8.05 1.75 10.66
CA ASP A 27 7.12 2.21 11.69
C ASP A 27 6.46 1.06 12.47
N ASP A 28 6.84 -0.20 12.19
CA ASP A 28 6.35 -1.39 12.90
C ASP A 28 7.46 -2.03 13.77
N PRO A 29 7.50 -1.72 15.09
CA PRO A 29 8.47 -2.32 16.00
C PRO A 29 8.28 -3.83 16.22
N PHE A 30 7.07 -4.36 15.99
CA PHE A 30 6.79 -5.77 16.18
C PHE A 30 7.50 -6.61 15.11
N ILE A 31 7.39 -6.21 13.84
CA ILE A 31 8.04 -6.93 12.73
C ILE A 31 9.56 -6.89 12.90
N GLN A 32 10.13 -5.76 13.31
CA GLN A 32 11.57 -5.63 13.57
C GLN A 32 12.03 -6.58 14.70
N LYS A 33 11.24 -6.71 15.77
CA LYS A 33 11.51 -7.66 16.85
C LYS A 33 11.38 -9.11 16.38
N ALA A 34 10.40 -9.41 15.54
CA ALA A 34 10.23 -10.74 14.96
C ALA A 34 11.44 -11.11 14.08
N VAL A 35 11.92 -10.21 13.22
CA VAL A 35 13.13 -10.43 12.42
C VAL A 35 14.33 -10.72 13.33
N LYS A 36 14.54 -9.89 14.36
CA LYS A 36 15.64 -10.08 15.31
C LYS A 36 15.58 -11.41 16.04
N TYR A 37 14.39 -11.88 16.41
CA TYR A 37 14.22 -13.11 17.18
C TYR A 37 14.31 -14.37 16.32
N TYR A 38 13.70 -14.37 15.13
CA TYR A 38 13.54 -15.60 14.33
C TYR A 38 14.61 -15.81 13.26
N VAL A 39 15.30 -14.78 12.79
CA VAL A 39 16.26 -14.90 11.67
C VAL A 39 17.65 -15.39 12.12
N GLY A 40 17.96 -15.30 13.41
CA GLY A 40 19.27 -15.70 13.95
C GLY A 40 20.38 -14.73 13.54
N GLU A 41 21.60 -15.22 13.30
CA GLU A 41 22.80 -14.39 13.11
C GLU A 41 22.70 -13.37 11.95
N ASN A 42 21.93 -13.69 10.91
CA ASN A 42 21.76 -12.85 9.72
C ASN A 42 20.73 -11.72 9.86
N TRP A 43 20.13 -11.55 11.05
CA TRP A 43 19.01 -10.62 11.23
C TRP A 43 19.33 -9.18 10.83
N GLN A 44 20.59 -8.73 11.00
CA GLN A 44 21.02 -7.37 10.66
C GLN A 44 21.00 -7.12 9.16
N ALA A 45 21.44 -8.10 8.36
CA ALA A 45 21.41 -8.00 6.91
C ALA A 45 19.95 -7.96 6.42
N ILE A 46 19.10 -8.83 6.97
CA ILE A 46 17.68 -8.88 6.62
C ILE A 46 16.95 -7.59 7.03
N ASP A 47 17.20 -7.06 8.24
CA ASP A 47 16.60 -5.80 8.68
C ASP A 47 16.97 -4.63 7.75
N ARG A 48 18.24 -4.58 7.32
CA ARG A 48 18.70 -3.56 6.36
C ARG A 48 17.97 -3.66 5.02
N GLU A 49 17.92 -4.85 4.42
CA GLU A 49 17.24 -5.05 3.14
C GLU A 49 15.72 -4.82 3.27
N ALA A 50 15.12 -5.20 4.39
CA ALA A 50 13.71 -4.96 4.69
C ALA A 50 13.39 -3.46 4.76
N ARG A 51 14.26 -2.65 5.37
CA ARG A 51 14.11 -1.18 5.38
C ARG A 51 14.21 -0.57 3.98
N GLU A 52 15.10 -1.08 3.14
CA GLU A 52 15.26 -0.58 1.77
C GLU A 52 14.08 -0.93 0.87
N ILE A 53 13.55 -2.14 0.96
CA ILE A 53 12.36 -2.53 0.19
C ILE A 53 11.09 -1.86 0.71
N SER A 54 10.98 -1.65 2.03
CA SER A 54 9.77 -1.08 2.64
C SER A 54 9.43 0.30 2.10
N LYS A 55 10.42 1.16 1.84
CA LYS A 55 10.21 2.47 1.21
C LYS A 55 9.49 2.33 -0.14
N LYS A 56 9.82 1.30 -0.93
CA LYS A 56 9.18 1.07 -2.23
C LYS A 56 7.76 0.54 -2.06
N VAL A 57 7.60 -0.44 -1.16
CA VAL A 57 6.33 -1.12 -0.89
C VAL A 57 5.30 -0.16 -0.32
N SER A 58 5.65 0.55 0.76
CA SER A 58 4.75 1.39 1.54
C SER A 58 4.25 2.61 0.77
N PHE A 59 5.08 3.15 -0.13
CA PHE A 59 4.75 4.37 -0.87
C PHE A 59 4.37 4.06 -2.33
N ARG A 60 5.36 3.92 -3.21
CA ARG A 60 5.13 3.85 -4.66
C ARG A 60 4.26 2.65 -5.03
N TRP A 61 4.58 1.46 -4.51
CA TRP A 61 3.86 0.24 -4.88
C TRP A 61 2.48 0.15 -4.24
N SER A 62 2.30 0.67 -3.02
CA SER A 62 0.98 0.80 -2.39
C SER A 62 0.01 1.59 -3.28
N LYS A 63 0.43 2.75 -3.81
CA LYS A 63 -0.37 3.55 -4.76
C LYS A 63 -0.66 2.80 -6.05
N MET A 64 0.30 2.02 -6.56
CA MET A 64 0.09 1.19 -7.74
C MET A 64 -0.91 0.08 -7.46
N ALA A 65 -0.79 -0.61 -6.33
CA ALA A 65 -1.69 -1.69 -5.91
C ALA A 65 -3.13 -1.18 -5.75
N GLU A 66 -3.30 0.00 -5.14
CA GLU A 66 -4.60 0.67 -5.06
C GLU A 66 -5.16 0.97 -6.45
N ALA A 67 -4.35 1.54 -7.34
CA ALA A 67 -4.78 1.89 -8.68
C ALA A 67 -5.21 0.65 -9.50
N ILE A 68 -4.42 -0.42 -9.50
CA ILE A 68 -4.73 -1.63 -10.29
C ILE A 68 -5.91 -2.43 -9.73
N ALA A 69 -6.26 -2.23 -8.46
CA ALA A 69 -7.42 -2.88 -7.84
C ALA A 69 -8.75 -2.32 -8.36
N TRP A 70 -8.73 -1.18 -9.05
CA TRP A 70 -9.93 -0.55 -9.60
C TRP A 70 -10.57 -1.42 -10.69
N PRO A 71 -11.89 -1.68 -10.62
CA PRO A 71 -12.59 -2.47 -11.65
C PRO A 71 -12.38 -1.96 -13.07
N GLU A 72 -12.26 -0.64 -13.24
CA GLU A 72 -12.09 0.04 -14.53
C GLU A 72 -10.70 -0.20 -15.15
N LYS A 73 -9.71 -0.60 -14.34
CA LYS A 73 -8.32 -0.84 -14.77
C LYS A 73 -7.97 -2.32 -14.89
N ARG A 74 -8.98 -3.20 -14.82
CA ARG A 74 -8.76 -4.64 -14.96
C ARG A 74 -8.17 -4.95 -16.35
N PRO A 75 -7.23 -5.90 -16.43
CA PRO A 75 -6.74 -6.39 -17.71
C PRO A 75 -7.90 -6.91 -18.56
N TYR A 76 -7.89 -6.57 -19.85
CA TYR A 76 -8.80 -7.10 -20.85
C TYR A 76 -8.00 -7.67 -22.00
N MET A 77 -8.54 -8.72 -22.64
CA MET A 77 -7.91 -9.36 -23.78
C MET A 77 -8.28 -8.61 -25.06
N MET A 78 -7.28 -8.17 -25.82
CA MET A 78 -7.49 -7.69 -27.20
C MET A 78 -7.02 -8.78 -28.17
N HIS A 79 -7.95 -9.35 -28.92
CA HIS A 79 -7.66 -10.40 -29.91
C HIS A 79 -7.13 -9.88 -31.23
N TYR A 80 -7.40 -8.60 -31.54
CA TYR A 80 -7.02 -7.98 -32.79
C TYR A 80 -6.63 -6.53 -32.52
N ASP A 81 -5.70 -6.01 -33.31
CA ASP A 81 -5.38 -4.59 -33.35
C ASP A 81 -6.41 -3.78 -34.17
N GLY A 82 -6.23 -2.46 -34.23
CA GLY A 82 -7.08 -1.57 -35.03
C GLY A 82 -7.02 -1.79 -36.55
N HIS A 83 -6.16 -2.68 -37.04
CA HIS A 83 -5.93 -2.99 -38.44
C HIS A 83 -6.31 -4.44 -38.80
N ARG A 84 -6.98 -5.18 -37.90
CA ARG A 84 -7.39 -6.59 -38.05
C ARG A 84 -6.23 -7.59 -38.07
N ASN A 85 -5.06 -7.21 -37.58
CA ASN A 85 -4.01 -8.18 -37.28
C ASN A 85 -4.34 -8.87 -35.96
N ARG A 86 -4.12 -10.18 -35.89
CA ARG A 86 -4.30 -10.97 -34.67
C ARG A 86 -3.07 -10.89 -33.78
#